data_AF-Q0UCN8-F1
#
_entry.id   AF-Q0UCN8-F1
#
_cell.length_a   1.000
_cell.length_b   1.000
_cell.length_c   1.000
_cell.angle_alpha   90.00
_cell.angle_beta   90.00
_cell.angle_gamma   90.00
#
_symmetry.space_group_name_H-M   'P 1'
#
loop_
_entity.id
_entity.type
_entity.pdbx_description
1 polymer ?
#
loop_
_entity_poly.entity_id
_entity_poly.type
_entity_poly.pdbx_seq_one_letter_code
_entity_poly.pdbx_strand_id
1 'polypeptide(L)'
;MLSRKCPVAGKLILPHTVSSSKDDGDQICVEPLFQSELPTRGQVKHNLATKDLLTEIFEERKEGFEDMGNNFEAGYMNRFSAMAIELHAEGWFANNDISVCHLDFEPRNILIDITKDAPQPIISGILDWDSAALAPSFMSCKPPLWIWAWADDEDEDERTANDEPPNEEGRVLKRTFEQAAGPEFAGYAYPSAYRLARRLLRFAMDEMRSTEDFNEADAMLEEWAELRKSSAIVDT
;
A
#
# COMPACT_ATOMS: atom_id res chain seq x y z
N MET A 1 9.56 19.61 2.08
CA MET A 1 11.02 19.51 2.29
C MET A 1 11.27 18.60 3.48
N LEU A 2 11.31 17.27 3.24
CA LEU A 2 11.85 16.21 4.12
C LEU A 2 11.95 14.94 3.24
N SER A 3 12.79 14.98 2.19
CA SER A 3 13.18 13.77 1.45
C SER A 3 14.49 13.29 2.05
N ARG A 4 14.41 12.64 3.22
CA ARG A 4 15.44 11.65 3.55
C ARG A 4 14.95 10.37 2.91
N LYS A 5 15.51 10.03 1.74
CA LYS A 5 15.29 8.74 1.11
C LYS A 5 15.72 7.67 2.11
N CYS A 6 14.78 6.93 2.66
CA CYS A 6 15.10 5.74 3.43
C CYS A 6 15.33 4.62 2.41
N PRO A 7 16.50 3.96 2.39
CA PRO A 7 16.74 2.94 1.39
C PRO A 7 16.13 1.58 1.78
N VAL A 8 15.45 1.51 2.94
CA VAL A 8 14.90 0.30 3.53
C VAL A 8 13.40 0.45 3.72
N ALA A 9 12.65 -0.50 3.17
CA ALA A 9 11.23 -0.65 3.43
C ALA A 9 11.03 -1.36 4.77
N GLY A 10 10.02 -0.97 5.55
CA GLY A 10 9.81 -1.49 6.90
C GLY A 10 8.57 -0.94 7.59
N LYS A 11 8.03 -1.65 8.58
CA LYS A 11 6.93 -1.14 9.41
C LYS A 11 7.46 -0.10 10.40
N LEU A 12 6.75 1.02 10.57
CA LEU A 12 7.08 1.99 11.61
C LEU A 12 6.47 1.51 12.92
N ILE A 13 7.31 1.33 13.94
CA ILE A 13 6.87 1.00 15.28
C ILE A 13 7.02 2.25 16.13
N LEU A 14 5.88 2.69 16.67
CA LEU A 14 5.81 3.81 17.59
C LEU A 14 6.10 3.30 19.01
N PRO A 15 6.86 4.05 19.82
CA PRO A 15 7.11 3.68 21.20
C PRO A 15 5.78 3.54 21.94
N HIS A 16 5.53 2.36 22.51
CA HIS A 16 4.33 2.10 23.30
C HIS A 16 4.31 3.01 24.53
N THR A 17 3.16 3.63 24.81
CA THR A 17 2.87 4.33 26.07
C THR A 17 2.69 3.33 27.22
N VAL A 18 3.66 2.45 27.47
CA VAL A 18 3.67 1.59 28.67
C VAL A 18 4.93 1.86 29.46
N SER A 19 4.73 2.66 30.52
CA SER A 19 5.69 2.85 31.60
C SER A 19 6.17 1.50 32.14
N SER A 20 7.47 1.23 32.06
CA SER A 20 8.32 0.75 33.19
C SER A 20 9.56 -0.02 32.74
N SER A 21 10.46 0.61 31.98
CA SER A 21 11.89 0.39 32.19
C SER A 21 12.67 1.60 31.69
N LYS A 22 13.57 2.08 32.55
CA LYS A 22 14.48 3.17 32.22
C LYS A 22 15.54 2.63 31.27
N ASP A 23 15.51 3.10 30.02
CA ASP A 23 16.70 3.55 29.24
C ASP A 23 16.63 3.36 27.71
N ASP A 24 15.50 2.94 27.10
CA ASP A 24 15.41 2.88 25.62
C ASP A 24 14.01 3.21 25.01
N GLY A 25 13.08 3.73 25.81
CA GLY A 25 11.64 3.69 25.53
C GLY A 25 11.02 4.74 24.57
N ASP A 26 11.79 5.61 23.91
CA ASP A 26 11.24 6.73 23.12
C ASP A 26 11.66 6.75 21.64
N GLN A 27 12.34 5.71 21.15
CA GLN A 27 12.84 5.70 19.78
C GLN A 27 11.85 5.08 18.80
N ILE A 28 11.47 5.83 17.75
CA ILE A 28 10.79 5.27 16.58
C ILE A 28 11.75 4.28 15.92
N CYS A 29 11.35 3.02 15.81
CA CYS A 29 12.11 2.00 15.10
C CYS A 29 11.40 1.58 13.80
N VAL A 30 12.22 1.10 12.86
CA VAL A 30 11.76 0.52 11.60
C VAL A 30 12.03 -0.97 11.70
N GLU A 31 10.96 -1.75 11.76
CA GLU A 31 11.04 -3.20 11.67
C GLU A 31 10.94 -3.64 10.22
N PRO A 32 11.40 -4.84 9.85
CA PRO A 32 11.14 -5.37 8.52
C PRO A 32 9.63 -5.37 8.24
N LEU A 33 9.23 -5.20 6.98
CA LEU A 33 7.80 -5.22 6.59
C LEU A 33 7.09 -6.52 7.00
N PHE A 34 7.85 -7.55 7.33
CA PHE A 34 7.38 -8.83 7.83
C PHE A 34 8.21 -9.27 9.03
N GLN A 35 7.57 -9.74 10.10
CA GLN A 35 8.25 -10.51 11.14
C GLN A 35 8.02 -11.98 10.85
N SER A 36 9.09 -12.73 10.56
CA SER A 36 9.01 -14.18 10.55
C SER A 36 8.93 -14.69 11.99
N GLU A 37 7.88 -15.45 12.33
CA GLU A 37 7.83 -16.20 13.60
C GLU A 37 8.82 -17.37 13.61
N LEU A 38 9.38 -17.73 12.45
CA LEU A 38 10.42 -18.74 12.35
C LEU A 38 11.77 -18.12 12.72
N PRO A 39 12.66 -18.85 13.44
CA PRO A 39 13.98 -18.35 13.77
C PRO A 39 14.74 -18.03 12.49
N THR A 40 14.86 -16.73 12.22
CA THR A 40 15.45 -16.13 11.02
C THR A 40 16.63 -16.92 10.48
N ARG A 41 16.42 -17.60 9.35
CA ARG A 41 17.49 -18.15 8.54
C ARG A 41 17.91 -17.14 7.46
N GLY A 42 18.19 -15.91 7.89
CA GLY A 42 18.68 -14.85 7.01
C GLY A 42 18.31 -13.47 7.53
N GLN A 43 19.29 -12.57 7.64
CA GLN A 43 19.01 -11.15 7.76
C GLN A 43 18.48 -10.67 6.40
N VAL A 44 17.28 -10.09 6.38
CA VAL A 44 16.73 -9.42 5.19
C VAL A 44 17.75 -8.39 4.71
N LYS A 45 18.18 -8.49 3.46
CA LYS A 45 19.22 -7.60 2.92
C LYS A 45 18.64 -6.19 2.81
N HIS A 46 19.30 -5.22 3.45
CA HIS A 46 18.94 -3.81 3.30
C HIS A 46 19.20 -3.35 1.84
N ASN A 47 18.22 -2.67 1.23
CA ASN A 47 18.19 -2.14 -0.16
C ASN A 47 17.75 -3.13 -1.27
N LEU A 48 16.75 -3.97 -1.01
CA LEU A 48 16.14 -4.80 -2.05
C LEU A 48 15.23 -3.96 -2.97
N ALA A 49 15.25 -4.27 -4.27
CA ALA A 49 14.21 -3.76 -5.17
C ALA A 49 12.84 -4.30 -4.71
N THR A 50 11.76 -3.56 -4.96
CA THR A 50 10.39 -3.95 -4.54
C THR A 50 10.05 -5.38 -4.95
N LYS A 51 10.46 -5.79 -6.15
CA LYS A 51 10.31 -7.18 -6.64
C LYS A 51 10.99 -8.19 -5.72
N ASP A 52 12.27 -7.97 -5.41
CA ASP A 52 13.07 -8.90 -4.62
C ASP A 52 12.50 -9.03 -3.21
N LEU A 53 12.11 -7.90 -2.60
CA LEU A 53 11.45 -7.84 -1.30
C LEU A 53 10.15 -8.68 -1.29
N LEU A 54 9.27 -8.48 -2.27
CA LEU A 54 8.01 -9.22 -2.36
C LEU A 54 8.26 -10.72 -2.55
N THR A 55 9.17 -11.09 -3.46
CA THR A 55 9.47 -12.50 -3.72
C THR A 55 10.11 -13.19 -2.51
N GLU A 56 10.94 -12.49 -1.73
CA GLU A 56 11.52 -13.03 -0.50
C GLU A 56 10.43 -13.29 0.56
N ILE A 57 9.51 -12.33 0.76
CA ILE A 57 8.37 -12.47 1.69
C ILE A 57 7.49 -13.65 1.30
N PHE A 58 7.12 -13.74 0.03
CA PHE A 58 6.22 -14.80 -0.43
C PHE A 58 6.90 -16.16 -0.44
N GLU A 59 8.20 -16.24 -0.76
CA GLU A 59 8.95 -17.50 -0.69
C GLU A 59 9.03 -18.03 0.74
N GLU A 60 9.35 -17.18 1.71
CA GLU A 60 9.42 -17.59 3.12
C GLU A 60 8.08 -18.07 3.65
N ARG A 61 6.97 -17.38 3.30
CA ARG A 61 5.62 -17.83 3.68
C ARG A 61 5.24 -19.13 2.99
N LYS A 62 5.63 -19.30 1.73
CA LYS A 62 5.41 -20.55 1.00
C LYS A 62 6.05 -21.72 1.72
N GLU A 63 7.33 -21.59 2.09
CA GLU A 63 8.06 -22.62 2.86
C GLU A 63 7.33 -22.94 4.18
N GLY A 64 6.90 -21.91 4.92
CA GLY A 64 6.13 -22.10 6.15
C GLY A 64 4.81 -22.88 5.95
N PHE A 65 4.07 -22.59 4.88
CA PHE A 65 2.86 -23.34 4.54
C PHE A 65 3.15 -24.77 4.09
N GLU A 66 4.18 -24.99 3.28
CA GLU A 66 4.60 -26.32 2.82
C GLU A 66 5.03 -27.22 4.01
N ASP A 67 5.77 -26.67 4.98
CA ASP A 67 6.18 -27.37 6.20
C ASP A 67 4.97 -27.79 7.06
N MET A 68 3.90 -27.00 7.05
CA MET A 68 2.61 -27.33 7.70
C MET A 68 1.73 -28.27 6.86
N GLY A 69 2.17 -28.66 5.65
CA GLY A 69 1.40 -29.48 4.71
C GLY A 69 0.27 -28.73 4.01
N ASN A 70 0.28 -27.39 4.04
CA ASN A 70 -0.78 -26.54 3.54
C ASN A 70 -0.53 -26.05 2.10
N ASN A 71 -0.66 -26.97 1.15
CA ASN A 71 -0.34 -26.71 -0.26
C ASN A 71 -1.26 -25.69 -0.95
N PHE A 72 -2.46 -25.44 -0.40
CA PHE A 72 -3.41 -24.51 -0.99
C PHE A 72 -2.90 -23.06 -0.87
N GLU A 73 -2.49 -22.64 0.32
CA GLU A 73 -1.94 -21.32 0.64
C GLU A 73 -0.57 -21.11 -0.01
N ALA A 74 0.28 -22.15 -0.02
CA ALA A 74 1.55 -22.13 -0.76
C ALA A 74 1.34 -21.83 -2.26
N GLY A 75 0.22 -22.30 -2.84
CA GLY A 75 -0.17 -21.98 -4.21
C GLY A 75 -0.36 -20.49 -4.48
N TYR A 76 -0.93 -19.74 -3.53
CA TYR A 76 -1.09 -18.29 -3.66
C TYR A 76 0.25 -17.56 -3.60
N MET A 77 1.17 -17.97 -2.73
CA MET A 77 2.49 -17.35 -2.63
C MET A 77 3.29 -17.44 -3.94
N ASN A 78 3.17 -18.57 -4.64
CA ASN A 78 3.75 -18.74 -5.98
C ASN A 78 3.12 -17.77 -7.00
N ARG A 79 1.79 -17.61 -6.98
CA ARG A 79 1.06 -16.70 -7.88
C ARG A 79 1.39 -15.23 -7.59
N PHE A 80 1.48 -14.85 -6.32
CA PHE A 80 1.91 -13.52 -5.90
C PHE A 80 3.35 -13.20 -6.32
N SER A 81 4.26 -14.16 -6.17
CA SER A 81 5.65 -14.03 -6.64
C SER A 81 5.72 -13.84 -8.15
N ALA A 82 4.94 -14.61 -8.91
CA ALA A 82 4.86 -14.46 -10.37
C ALA A 82 4.36 -13.06 -10.76
N MET A 83 3.28 -12.58 -10.14
CA MET A 83 2.76 -11.24 -10.37
C MET A 83 3.78 -10.14 -10.04
N ALA A 84 4.54 -10.26 -8.93
CA ALA A 84 5.60 -9.32 -8.58
C ALA A 84 6.71 -9.26 -9.65
N ILE A 85 7.13 -10.42 -10.17
CA ILE A 85 8.12 -10.52 -11.25
C ILE A 85 7.62 -9.85 -12.53
N GLU A 86 6.35 -10.07 -12.87
CA GLU A 86 5.72 -9.51 -14.06
C GLU A 86 5.57 -7.99 -13.97
N LEU A 87 5.07 -7.48 -12.84
CA LEU A 87 5.00 -6.03 -12.56
C LEU A 87 6.37 -5.36 -12.70
N HIS A 88 7.43 -6.02 -12.21
CA HIS A 88 8.79 -5.53 -12.37
C HIS A 88 9.26 -5.53 -13.83
N ALA A 89 9.03 -6.62 -14.56
CA ALA A 89 9.44 -6.77 -15.94
C ALA A 89 8.78 -5.73 -16.86
N GLU A 90 7.55 -5.33 -16.54
CA GLU A 90 6.81 -4.27 -17.24
C GLU A 90 7.17 -2.84 -16.77
N GLY A 91 8.10 -2.72 -15.81
CA GLY A 91 8.63 -1.44 -15.36
C GLY A 91 7.79 -0.73 -14.29
N TRP A 92 6.72 -1.34 -13.79
CA TRP A 92 5.86 -0.75 -12.74
C TRP A 92 6.59 -0.55 -11.41
N PHE A 93 7.69 -1.26 -11.18
CA PHE A 93 8.56 -1.06 -10.01
C PHE A 93 9.79 -0.18 -10.28
N ALA A 94 9.96 0.35 -11.50
CA ALA A 94 11.09 1.19 -11.82
C ALA A 94 10.96 2.58 -11.21
N ASN A 95 12.08 3.12 -10.71
CA ASN A 95 12.19 4.49 -10.17
C ASN A 95 11.22 4.82 -9.01
N ASN A 96 10.77 3.82 -8.26
CA ASN A 96 9.94 4.05 -7.08
C ASN A 96 10.81 4.31 -5.86
N ASP A 97 10.79 5.55 -5.38
CA ASP A 97 11.37 5.89 -4.09
C ASP A 97 10.59 5.21 -2.95
N ILE A 98 11.27 4.95 -1.84
CA ILE A 98 10.62 4.52 -0.59
C ILE A 98 10.26 5.79 0.20
N SER A 99 9.02 5.83 0.68
CA SER A 99 8.45 6.95 1.44
C SER A 99 7.76 6.45 2.70
N VAL A 100 7.49 7.36 3.64
CA VAL A 100 6.59 7.07 4.75
C VAL A 100 5.16 7.07 4.23
N CYS A 101 4.47 5.95 4.40
CA CYS A 101 3.11 5.69 3.97
C CYS A 101 2.22 5.50 5.21
N HIS A 102 1.11 6.22 5.29
CA HIS A 102 0.14 6.10 6.40
C HIS A 102 -0.65 4.79 6.36
N LEU A 103 -0.89 4.27 5.16
CA LEU A 103 -1.71 3.08 4.82
C LEU A 103 -3.20 3.14 5.19
N ASP A 104 -3.58 3.94 6.18
CA ASP A 104 -4.97 4.18 6.57
C ASP A 104 -5.37 5.67 6.47
N PHE A 105 -5.10 6.30 5.31
CA PHE A 105 -5.33 7.74 5.13
C PHE A 105 -6.78 8.05 4.78
N GLU A 106 -7.63 8.01 5.80
CA GLU A 106 -9.08 8.18 5.70
C GLU A 106 -9.56 9.45 6.43
N PRO A 107 -10.75 10.01 6.14
CA PRO A 107 -11.21 11.28 6.73
C PRO A 107 -11.25 11.29 8.26
N ARG A 108 -11.53 10.14 8.88
CA ARG A 108 -11.52 9.96 10.34
C ARG A 108 -10.14 10.25 10.97
N ASN A 109 -9.07 10.15 10.17
CA ASN A 109 -7.68 10.33 10.59
C ASN A 109 -7.14 11.73 10.29
N ILE A 110 -7.99 12.67 9.84
CA ILE A 110 -7.59 14.07 9.52
C ILE A 110 -8.23 15.03 10.53
N LEU A 111 -7.40 15.76 11.27
CA LEU A 111 -7.85 16.85 12.14
C LEU A 111 -7.89 18.17 11.38
N ILE A 112 -9.00 18.87 11.50
CA ILE A 112 -9.21 20.18 10.91
C ILE A 112 -9.41 21.21 12.03
N ASP A 113 -8.60 22.26 12.04
CA ASP A 113 -8.81 23.42 12.89
C ASP A 113 -9.78 24.39 12.21
N ILE A 114 -10.95 24.56 12.85
CA ILE A 114 -12.04 25.45 12.43
C ILE A 114 -12.27 26.60 13.43
N THR A 115 -11.27 26.94 14.25
CA THR A 115 -11.39 28.01 15.24
C THR A 115 -11.64 29.37 14.58
N LYS A 116 -12.35 30.26 15.30
CA LYS A 116 -12.76 31.58 14.78
C LYS A 116 -11.59 32.49 14.38
N ASP A 117 -10.41 32.22 14.90
CA ASP A 117 -9.20 33.02 14.65
C ASP A 117 -8.44 32.55 13.40
N ALA A 118 -8.79 31.38 12.83
CA ALA A 118 -8.22 30.89 11.57
C ALA A 118 -8.98 31.50 10.37
N PRO A 119 -8.29 32.17 9.43
CA PRO A 119 -8.93 32.80 8.27
C PRO A 119 -9.51 31.78 7.27
N GLN A 120 -9.01 30.53 7.29
CA GLN A 120 -9.51 29.39 6.54
C GLN A 120 -9.26 28.10 7.34
N PRO A 121 -10.07 27.04 7.17
CA PRO A 121 -9.81 25.75 7.79
C PRO A 121 -8.41 25.24 7.41
N ILE A 122 -7.65 24.75 8.40
CA ILE A 122 -6.34 24.14 8.17
C ILE A 122 -6.33 22.70 8.67
N ILE A 123 -5.58 21.83 7.99
CA ILE A 123 -5.25 20.51 8.53
C ILE A 123 -4.29 20.74 9.69
N SER A 124 -4.73 20.44 10.91
CA SER A 124 -3.97 20.65 12.14
C SER A 124 -3.22 19.40 12.61
N GLY A 125 -3.61 18.23 12.11
CA GLY A 125 -2.93 16.98 12.41
C GLY A 125 -3.45 15.81 11.57
N ILE A 126 -2.59 14.79 11.46
CA ILE A 126 -2.93 13.47 10.91
C ILE A 126 -2.77 12.47 12.04
N LEU A 127 -3.82 11.69 12.31
CA LEU A 127 -3.90 10.70 13.40
C LEU A 127 -3.69 9.29 12.87
N ASP A 128 -3.53 8.34 13.79
CA ASP A 128 -3.59 6.90 13.51
C ASP A 128 -2.44 6.34 12.65
N TRP A 129 -1.22 6.58 13.11
CA TRP A 129 0.02 6.15 12.46
C TRP A 129 0.43 4.70 12.80
N ASP A 130 -0.45 3.88 13.38
CA ASP A 130 -0.13 2.53 13.86
C ASP A 130 0.16 1.51 12.72
N SER A 131 -0.42 1.79 11.55
CA SER A 131 -0.29 1.03 10.32
C SER A 131 0.75 1.62 9.38
N ALA A 132 1.47 2.65 9.80
CA ALA A 132 2.42 3.35 8.95
C ALA A 132 3.61 2.46 8.58
N ALA A 133 4.09 2.63 7.34
CA ALA A 133 5.22 1.87 6.82
C ALA A 133 6.11 2.72 5.93
N LEU A 134 7.40 2.38 5.90
CA LEU A 134 8.30 2.74 4.82
C LEU A 134 8.04 1.78 3.66
N ALA A 135 7.39 2.26 2.61
CA ALA A 135 7.01 1.47 1.44
C ALA A 135 7.21 2.28 0.15
N PRO A 136 7.16 1.65 -1.04
CA PRO A 136 7.22 2.37 -2.31
C PRO A 136 6.18 3.49 -2.38
N SER A 137 6.55 4.67 -2.89
CA SER A 137 5.71 5.88 -2.89
C SER A 137 4.30 5.67 -3.45
N PHE A 138 4.12 4.75 -4.42
CA PHE A 138 2.80 4.44 -4.96
C PHE A 138 1.81 3.90 -3.92
N MET A 139 2.29 3.42 -2.76
CA MET A 139 1.45 3.01 -1.62
C MET A 139 0.73 4.18 -0.97
N SER A 140 1.32 5.39 -1.01
CA SER A 140 0.69 6.62 -0.52
C SER A 140 -0.25 7.27 -1.55
N CYS A 141 -0.36 6.70 -2.75
CA CYS A 141 -1.11 7.27 -3.86
C CYS A 141 -2.45 6.56 -4.11
N LYS A 142 -3.08 5.97 -3.09
CA LYS A 142 -4.50 5.55 -3.19
C LYS A 142 -5.34 6.80 -3.53
N PRO A 143 -6.13 6.80 -4.61
CA PRO A 143 -7.07 7.89 -4.88
C PRO A 143 -8.04 8.07 -3.71
N PRO A 144 -8.15 9.27 -3.11
CA PRO A 144 -9.08 9.54 -2.00
C PRO A 144 -10.50 9.75 -2.54
N LEU A 145 -11.17 8.65 -2.91
CA LEU A 145 -12.52 8.67 -3.47
C LEU A 145 -13.52 9.42 -2.58
N TRP A 146 -13.31 9.39 -1.27
CA TRP A 146 -14.08 10.09 -0.26
C TRP A 146 -14.18 11.61 -0.48
N ILE A 147 -13.29 12.20 -1.28
CA ILE A 147 -13.35 13.62 -1.64
C ILE A 147 -14.46 13.89 -2.67
N TRP A 148 -14.67 13.01 -3.66
CA TRP A 148 -15.54 13.31 -4.83
C TRP A 148 -16.57 12.25 -5.19
N ALA A 149 -16.52 11.09 -4.54
CA ALA A 149 -17.39 9.94 -4.75
C ALA A 149 -17.70 9.24 -3.41
N TRP A 150 -17.89 10.02 -2.34
CA TRP A 150 -18.28 9.51 -1.02
C TRP A 150 -19.56 8.66 -1.14
N ALA A 151 -19.44 7.40 -0.77
CA ALA A 151 -20.55 6.47 -0.60
C ALA A 151 -20.65 6.17 0.90
N ASP A 152 -21.84 6.33 1.49
CA ASP A 152 -22.05 6.17 2.94
C ASP A 152 -21.88 4.71 3.41
N ASP A 153 -21.72 3.76 2.47
CA ASP A 153 -21.47 2.35 2.64
C ASP A 153 -19.96 2.02 2.53
N GLU A 154 -19.45 1.31 3.53
CA GLU A 154 -18.10 1.46 4.12
C GLU A 154 -16.88 1.01 3.31
N ASP A 155 -16.96 0.73 2.00
CA ASP A 155 -15.77 0.29 1.25
C ASP A 155 -15.62 1.01 -0.09
N GLU A 156 -14.62 1.91 -0.17
CA GLU A 156 -14.25 2.57 -1.40
C GLU A 156 -13.69 1.58 -2.43
N ASP A 157 -14.43 1.37 -3.52
CA ASP A 157 -13.91 0.61 -4.66
C ASP A 157 -12.97 1.47 -5.51
N GLU A 158 -11.66 1.31 -5.28
CA GLU A 158 -10.60 2.01 -6.01
C GLU A 158 -10.69 1.83 -7.54
N ARG A 159 -11.38 0.80 -8.06
CA ARG A 159 -11.61 0.63 -9.50
C ARG A 159 -12.40 1.79 -10.11
N THR A 160 -13.24 2.45 -9.32
CA THR A 160 -14.10 3.57 -9.74
C THR A 160 -13.36 4.91 -9.74
N ALA A 161 -12.10 4.97 -9.29
CA ALA A 161 -11.35 6.23 -9.22
C ALA A 161 -11.15 6.92 -10.57
N ASN A 162 -11.11 6.16 -11.65
CA ASN A 162 -11.03 6.69 -13.01
C ASN A 162 -12.36 7.24 -13.52
N ASP A 163 -13.49 6.88 -12.90
CA ASP A 163 -14.81 7.31 -13.33
C ASP A 163 -15.00 8.80 -13.13
N GLU A 164 -15.76 9.43 -14.02
CA GLU A 164 -16.13 10.83 -13.89
C GLU A 164 -17.26 10.94 -12.85
N PRO A 165 -17.11 11.79 -11.82
CA PRO A 165 -18.18 11.97 -10.84
C PRO A 165 -19.49 12.43 -11.50
N PRO A 166 -20.65 11.90 -11.07
CA PRO A 166 -21.92 12.15 -11.74
C PRO A 166 -22.41 13.60 -11.55
N ASN A 167 -22.09 14.21 -10.41
CA ASN A 167 -22.49 15.57 -10.08
C ASN A 167 -21.35 16.59 -10.36
N GLU A 168 -21.72 17.86 -10.54
CA GLU A 168 -20.76 18.92 -10.88
C GLU A 168 -19.75 19.19 -9.77
N GLU A 169 -20.21 19.11 -8.51
CA GLU A 169 -19.37 19.31 -7.34
C GLU A 169 -18.22 18.30 -7.27
N GLY A 170 -18.51 17.01 -7.42
CA GLY A 170 -17.52 15.94 -7.46
C GLY A 170 -16.52 16.12 -8.60
N ARG A 171 -16.97 16.55 -9.79
CA ARG A 171 -16.07 16.86 -10.92
C ARG A 171 -15.10 18.00 -10.59
N VAL A 172 -15.60 19.05 -9.95
CA VAL A 172 -14.77 20.17 -9.50
C VAL A 172 -13.79 19.72 -8.41
N LEU A 173 -14.23 18.90 -7.46
CA LEU A 173 -13.39 18.38 -6.37
C LEU A 173 -12.28 17.46 -6.89
N LYS A 174 -12.61 16.48 -7.73
CA LYS A 174 -11.65 15.58 -8.38
C LYS A 174 -10.59 16.37 -9.15
N ARG A 175 -11.02 17.30 -10.00
CA ARG A 175 -10.11 18.17 -10.77
C ARG A 175 -9.22 19.02 -9.85
N THR A 176 -9.78 19.61 -8.81
CA THR A 176 -9.04 20.47 -7.87
C THR A 176 -7.99 19.64 -7.13
N PHE A 177 -8.34 18.43 -6.69
CA PHE A 177 -7.43 17.51 -6.04
C PHE A 177 -6.29 17.09 -6.98
N GLU A 178 -6.60 16.61 -8.19
CA GLU A 178 -5.60 16.18 -9.17
C GLU A 178 -4.62 17.31 -9.54
N GLN A 179 -5.13 18.54 -9.67
CA GLN A 179 -4.29 19.73 -9.92
C GLN A 179 -3.35 20.02 -8.74
N ALA A 180 -3.81 19.87 -7.51
CA ALA A 180 -3.01 20.10 -6.31
C ALA A 180 -2.00 18.96 -6.05
N ALA A 181 -2.39 17.71 -6.26
CA ALA A 181 -1.57 16.52 -6.07
C ALA A 181 -0.47 16.41 -7.13
N GLY A 182 -0.75 16.88 -8.36
CA GLY A 182 0.21 16.94 -9.45
C GLY A 182 0.36 15.63 -10.23
N PRO A 183 1.11 15.67 -11.35
CA PRO A 183 1.18 14.57 -12.31
C PRO A 183 1.90 13.33 -11.77
N GLU A 184 2.82 13.49 -10.82
CA GLU A 184 3.54 12.37 -10.21
C GLU A 184 2.58 11.51 -9.37
N PHE A 185 1.77 12.14 -8.51
CA PHE A 185 0.71 11.44 -7.78
C PHE A 185 -0.24 10.73 -8.72
N ALA A 186 -0.75 11.43 -9.75
CA ALA A 186 -1.68 10.86 -10.72
C ALA A 186 -1.09 9.67 -11.49
N GLY A 187 0.20 9.72 -11.81
CA GLY A 187 0.93 8.62 -12.44
C GLY A 187 0.99 7.35 -11.61
N TYR A 188 0.94 7.46 -10.28
CA TYR A 188 0.85 6.32 -9.36
C TYR A 188 -0.58 5.94 -8.97
N ALA A 189 -1.49 6.91 -8.98
CA ALA A 189 -2.83 6.72 -8.42
C ALA A 189 -3.74 5.94 -9.38
N TYR A 190 -3.78 6.33 -10.65
CA TYR A 190 -4.83 5.91 -11.58
C TYR A 190 -4.54 4.65 -12.42
N PRO A 191 -3.29 4.34 -12.82
CA PRO A 191 -3.03 3.12 -13.56
C PRO A 191 -3.41 1.87 -12.76
N SER A 192 -4.19 0.98 -13.39
CA SER A 192 -4.66 -0.27 -12.78
C SER A 192 -3.53 -1.14 -12.24
N ALA A 193 -2.36 -1.14 -12.90
CA ALA A 193 -1.19 -1.86 -12.43
C ALA A 193 -0.67 -1.37 -11.07
N TYR A 194 -0.71 -0.06 -10.79
CA TYR A 194 -0.31 0.46 -9.47
C TYR A 194 -1.35 0.16 -8.39
N ARG A 195 -2.64 0.16 -8.73
CA ARG A 195 -3.70 -0.32 -7.81
C ARG A 195 -3.48 -1.79 -7.44
N LEU A 196 -3.20 -2.63 -8.44
CA LEU A 196 -2.90 -4.05 -8.24
C LEU A 196 -1.60 -4.26 -7.46
N ALA A 197 -0.57 -3.45 -7.72
CA ALA A 197 0.66 -3.45 -6.94
C ALA A 197 0.43 -3.08 -5.47
N ARG A 198 -0.44 -2.10 -5.17
CA ARG A 198 -0.82 -1.76 -3.79
C ARG A 198 -1.46 -2.96 -3.07
N ARG A 199 -2.41 -3.64 -3.73
CA ARG A 199 -3.08 -4.84 -3.19
C ARG A 199 -2.08 -5.96 -2.92
N LEU A 200 -1.16 -6.22 -3.85
CA LEU A 200 -0.09 -7.21 -3.68
C LEU A 200 0.83 -6.89 -2.49
N LEU A 201 1.20 -5.63 -2.31
CA LEU A 201 1.98 -5.19 -1.15
C LEU A 201 1.21 -5.35 0.17
N ARG A 202 -0.10 -5.09 0.19
CA ARG A 202 -0.92 -5.36 1.38
C ARG A 202 -0.91 -6.83 1.76
N PHE A 203 -1.04 -7.75 0.79
CA PHE A 203 -0.88 -9.18 1.08
C PHE A 203 0.49 -9.53 1.64
N ALA A 204 1.56 -8.88 1.16
CA ALA A 204 2.89 -9.04 1.73
C ALA A 204 2.98 -8.53 3.18
N MET A 205 2.20 -7.50 3.55
CA MET A 205 2.19 -6.92 4.90
C MET A 205 1.29 -7.68 5.89
N ASP A 206 0.05 -8.00 5.49
CA ASP A 206 -1.02 -8.39 6.42
C ASP A 206 -1.36 -9.89 6.42
N GLU A 207 -0.80 -10.64 5.46
CA GLU A 207 -1.10 -12.06 5.21
C GLU A 207 -2.54 -12.31 4.73
N MET A 208 -2.84 -13.56 4.35
CA MET A 208 -4.20 -14.01 4.11
C MET A 208 -4.68 -14.75 5.36
N ARG A 209 -5.75 -14.27 5.99
CA ARG A 209 -6.24 -14.78 7.29
C ARG A 209 -7.72 -15.16 7.26
N SER A 210 -8.44 -14.77 6.21
CA SER A 210 -9.89 -14.92 6.10
C SER A 210 -10.30 -15.37 4.71
N THR A 211 -11.52 -15.90 4.59
CA THR A 211 -12.13 -16.22 3.28
C THR A 211 -12.21 -14.99 2.38
N GLU A 212 -12.40 -13.82 2.96
CA GLU A 212 -12.43 -12.55 2.22
C GLU A 212 -11.07 -12.25 1.60
N ASP A 213 -9.96 -12.48 2.32
CA ASP A 213 -8.61 -12.34 1.78
C ASP A 213 -8.36 -13.27 0.59
N PHE A 214 -8.86 -14.52 0.66
CA PHE A 214 -8.74 -15.46 -0.46
C PHE A 214 -9.56 -15.02 -1.68
N ASN A 215 -10.79 -14.55 -1.48
CA ASN A 215 -11.63 -14.02 -2.56
C ASN A 215 -10.98 -12.79 -3.20
N GLU A 216 -10.41 -11.91 -2.38
CA GLU A 216 -9.71 -10.71 -2.82
C GLU A 216 -8.41 -11.06 -3.57
N ALA A 217 -7.67 -12.06 -3.10
CA ALA A 217 -6.48 -12.56 -3.77
C ALA A 217 -6.80 -13.13 -5.17
N ASP A 218 -7.87 -13.93 -5.28
CA ASP A 218 -8.31 -14.46 -6.57
C ASP A 218 -8.79 -13.34 -7.50
N ALA A 219 -9.61 -12.40 -7.01
CA ALA A 219 -10.05 -11.26 -7.79
C ALA A 219 -8.88 -10.40 -8.29
N MET A 220 -7.88 -10.16 -7.45
CA MET A 220 -6.66 -9.43 -7.82
C MET A 220 -5.89 -10.15 -8.93
N LEU A 221 -5.67 -11.45 -8.78
CA LEU A 221 -4.89 -12.26 -9.72
C LEU A 221 -5.60 -12.43 -11.07
N GLU A 222 -6.92 -12.60 -11.05
CA GLU A 222 -7.74 -12.62 -12.26
C GLU A 222 -7.68 -11.28 -13.00
N GLU A 223 -7.83 -10.17 -12.27
CA GLU A 223 -7.77 -8.83 -12.84
C GLU A 223 -6.40 -8.53 -13.47
N TRP A 224 -5.30 -8.94 -12.80
CA TRP A 224 -3.96 -8.83 -13.38
C TRP A 224 -3.81 -9.64 -14.66
N ALA A 225 -4.33 -10.87 -14.70
CA ALA A 225 -4.29 -11.71 -15.89
C ALA A 225 -5.05 -11.07 -17.07
N GLU A 226 -6.22 -10.48 -16.83
CA GLU A 226 -7.00 -9.78 -17.86
C GLU A 226 -6.33 -8.50 -18.36
N LEU A 227 -5.69 -7.74 -17.47
CA LEU A 227 -4.93 -6.55 -17.84
C LEU A 227 -3.81 -6.92 -18.83
N ARG A 228 -3.06 -8.00 -18.56
CA ARG A 228 -1.96 -8.45 -19.44
C ARG A 228 -2.45 -9.00 -20.78
N LYS A 229 -3.57 -9.72 -20.79
CA LYS A 229 -4.20 -10.16 -22.05
C LYS A 229 -4.58 -8.97 -22.92
N SER A 230 -5.15 -7.92 -22.30
CA SER A 230 -5.58 -6.71 -23.00
C SER A 230 -4.39 -5.94 -23.58
N SER A 231 -3.30 -5.80 -22.84
CA SER A 231 -2.07 -5.16 -23.34
C SER A 231 -1.43 -5.94 -24.50
N ALA A 232 -1.41 -7.27 -24.43
CA ALA A 232 -0.84 -8.11 -25.50
C ALA A 232 -1.62 -8.04 -26.84
N ILE A 233 -2.91 -7.70 -26.80
CA ILE A 233 -3.75 -7.55 -28.01
C ILE A 233 -3.51 -6.21 -28.71
N VAL A 234 -3.07 -5.18 -27.98
CA VAL A 234 -2.84 -3.83 -28.54
C VAL A 234 -1.49 -3.75 -29.28
N ASP A 235 -0.55 -4.64 -28.97
CA ASP A 235 0.80 -4.69 -29.56
C ASP A 235 0.93 -5.61 -30.80
N THR A 236 -0.18 -6.19 -31.30
CA THR A 236 -0.24 -7.01 -32.54
C THR A 236 -0.91 -6.31 -33.70
#